data_AF-A0A6N2D8B7-F1
#
_entry.id   AF-A0A6N2D8B7-F1
#
_cell.length_a   1.000
_cell.length_b   1.000
_cell.length_c   1.000
_cell.angle_alpha   90.00
_cell.angle_beta   90.00
_cell.angle_gamma   90.00
#
_symmetry.space_group_name_H-M   'P 1'
#
loop_
_entity.id
_entity.type
_entity.pdbx_description
1 polymer ?
#
loop_
_entity_poly.entity_id
_entity_poly.type
_entity_poly.pdbx_seq_one_letter_code
_entity_poly.pdbx_strand_id
1 'polypeptide(L)'
;MTPSTDFAILVAWLLCLLATGCNGSETNHGTSAHPSDLPSSSHDSTTDPEHPRIPDFDRPRATGNLPPGLVEASGIVQSAWDDDRFWLHNDSSHPPELFAIRGDGTLLSILTLPVDNRDWEDISRGPCDENDDQHRCLYVGEIGDNNARYPSIAVHRIREPRELLPELTLQPEDVDTMHLDYLEGPRDAEALVVDDDMRLWILTKRPAGQTELHTAPFIPNDEAEPWPLEFVRDFSLAELGPGAAADMVTAADWDSERSLLILRLYSRALVFPVPDRDLRRLFELPGTRVPTGMEIQGEAIAWTRDGGYIHVAEGRSATLWKVDLATAP
;
A
#
# COMPACT_ATOMS: atom_id res chain seq x y z
N MET A 1 31.77 2.72 -43.67
CA MET A 1 31.31 1.51 -42.97
C MET A 1 32.29 1.21 -41.85
N THR A 2 31.99 1.74 -40.67
CA THR A 2 32.63 1.47 -39.37
C THR A 2 31.53 1.74 -38.33
N PRO A 3 31.42 0.94 -37.26
CA PRO A 3 30.18 0.78 -36.51
C PRO A 3 30.04 1.71 -35.31
N SER A 4 28.79 1.80 -34.87
CA SER A 4 28.20 2.54 -33.77
C SER A 4 28.75 2.16 -32.39
N THR A 5 28.98 3.18 -31.56
CA THR A 5 29.20 3.08 -30.11
C THR A 5 27.91 3.34 -29.33
N ASP A 6 27.80 2.60 -28.24
CA ASP A 6 26.70 2.45 -27.30
C ASP A 6 26.16 3.76 -26.69
N PHE A 7 24.84 3.81 -26.51
CA PHE A 7 24.12 4.81 -25.72
C PHE A 7 23.86 4.25 -24.32
N ALA A 8 24.59 4.76 -23.32
CA ALA A 8 24.22 4.66 -21.91
C ALA A 8 23.48 5.95 -21.53
N ILE A 9 22.22 5.83 -21.12
CA ILE A 9 21.45 6.95 -20.55
C ILE A 9 21.71 6.98 -19.05
N LEU A 10 22.28 8.10 -18.60
CA LEU A 10 22.64 8.41 -17.22
C LEU A 10 21.44 9.08 -16.53
N VAL A 11 20.99 8.54 -15.40
CA VAL A 11 20.00 9.17 -14.51
C VAL A 11 20.67 10.33 -13.77
N ALA A 12 20.11 11.53 -13.85
CA ALA A 12 20.62 12.74 -13.19
C ALA A 12 19.73 13.14 -12.00
N TRP A 13 20.29 13.10 -10.79
CA TRP A 13 19.71 13.67 -9.58
C TRP A 13 20.23 15.08 -9.33
N LEU A 14 19.33 16.04 -9.07
CA LEU A 14 19.67 17.41 -8.70
C LEU A 14 19.45 17.61 -7.19
N LEU A 15 20.52 17.80 -6.44
CA LEU A 15 20.53 18.18 -5.01
C LEU A 15 20.85 19.67 -4.90
N CYS A 16 19.89 20.49 -4.45
CA CYS A 16 20.16 21.87 -4.03
C CYS A 16 20.33 21.93 -2.51
N LEU A 17 21.58 22.15 -2.07
CA LEU A 17 21.93 22.61 -0.74
C LEU A 17 21.69 24.13 -0.63
N LEU A 18 21.04 24.56 0.45
CA LEU A 18 21.27 25.88 1.03
C LEU A 18 21.46 25.74 2.53
N ALA A 19 22.71 25.91 2.96
CA ALA A 19 23.09 26.20 4.32
C ALA A 19 23.26 27.71 4.48
N THR A 20 22.64 28.30 5.49
CA THR A 20 23.19 29.49 6.16
C THR A 20 22.99 29.30 7.66
N GLY A 21 24.10 29.35 8.39
CA GLY A 21 24.13 29.46 9.85
C GLY A 21 24.51 30.87 10.27
N CYS A 22 24.10 31.28 11.48
CA CYS A 22 25.00 31.64 12.60
C CYS A 22 24.27 32.42 13.70
N ASN A 23 24.39 31.88 14.93
CA ASN A 23 24.64 32.50 16.25
C ASN A 23 24.07 33.87 16.64
N GLY A 24 23.55 33.91 17.87
CA GLY A 24 23.52 35.11 18.72
C GLY A 24 22.82 34.86 20.06
N SER A 25 23.53 35.04 21.15
CA SER A 25 23.26 34.57 22.51
C SER A 25 22.67 35.62 23.47
N GLU A 26 22.06 35.11 24.54
CA GLU A 26 22.01 35.61 25.93
C GLU A 26 21.03 36.72 26.42
N THR A 27 20.18 36.26 27.36
CA THR A 27 19.76 36.79 28.68
C THR A 27 18.99 38.12 28.79
N ASN A 28 17.83 38.09 29.45
CA ASN A 28 17.74 38.52 30.86
C ASN A 28 16.42 38.14 31.57
N HIS A 29 16.53 38.01 32.89
CA HIS A 29 15.51 37.71 33.90
C HIS A 29 14.45 38.81 34.09
N GLY A 30 13.24 38.43 34.52
CA GLY A 30 12.28 39.38 35.11
C GLY A 30 10.86 38.87 35.39
N THR A 31 10.68 38.21 36.54
CA THR A 31 9.51 38.28 37.46
C THR A 31 8.08 37.83 37.07
N SER A 32 7.64 36.80 37.80
CA SER A 32 6.39 36.70 38.60
C SER A 32 5.02 36.69 37.90
N ALA A 33 4.36 35.53 37.95
CA ALA A 33 3.03 35.39 38.60
C ALA A 33 2.66 33.91 38.77
N HIS A 34 2.40 33.49 40.02
CA HIS A 34 1.55 32.33 40.31
C HIS A 34 0.09 32.74 40.12
N PRO A 35 -0.74 31.84 39.58
CA PRO A 35 -2.01 31.56 40.22
C PRO A 35 -2.20 30.06 40.49
N SER A 36 -2.71 29.82 41.68
CA SER A 36 -3.28 28.59 42.22
C SER A 36 -4.47 28.05 41.41
N ASP A 37 -4.64 26.74 41.52
CA ASP A 37 -5.88 25.95 41.35
C ASP A 37 -6.51 25.88 39.95
N LEU A 38 -6.07 24.88 39.18
CA LEU A 38 -6.91 24.22 38.18
C LEU A 38 -7.26 22.82 38.69
N PRO A 39 -8.55 22.42 38.69
CA PRO A 39 -8.96 21.13 39.20
C PRO A 39 -8.39 20.01 38.32
N SER A 40 -7.85 18.98 38.97
CA SER A 40 -7.51 17.71 38.35
C SER A 40 -8.79 17.08 37.78
N SER A 41 -9.00 17.21 36.47
CA SER A 41 -9.95 16.35 35.77
C SER A 41 -9.31 14.97 35.64
N SER A 42 -9.53 14.14 36.65
CA SER A 42 -9.50 12.69 36.47
C SER A 42 -10.55 12.38 35.40
N HIS A 43 -10.11 12.20 34.16
CA HIS A 43 -10.92 11.53 33.15
C HIS A 43 -11.04 10.08 33.57
N ASP A 44 -12.10 9.84 34.33
CA ASP A 44 -12.70 8.55 34.57
C ASP A 44 -12.99 7.93 33.20
N SER A 45 -12.30 6.83 32.90
CA SER A 45 -12.40 6.10 31.65
C SER A 45 -13.70 5.30 31.63
N THR A 46 -14.80 5.99 31.41
CA THR A 46 -16.05 5.37 30.99
C THR A 46 -15.95 5.07 29.50
N THR A 47 -16.00 3.80 29.15
CA THR A 47 -15.89 3.24 27.80
C THR A 47 -16.99 3.75 26.88
N ASP A 48 -16.68 4.79 26.10
CA ASP A 48 -17.39 5.08 24.85
C ASP A 48 -16.89 4.10 23.78
N PRO A 49 -17.73 3.44 22.97
CA PRO A 49 -17.28 2.51 21.95
C PRO A 49 -16.88 3.30 20.69
N GLU A 50 -16.09 4.37 20.82
CA GLU A 50 -16.22 5.41 19.78
C GLU A 50 -15.51 5.08 18.47
N HIS A 51 -14.32 4.45 18.44
CA HIS A 51 -13.66 4.12 17.16
C HIS A 51 -12.73 2.89 17.27
N PRO A 52 -12.41 2.20 16.15
CA PRO A 52 -11.40 1.14 16.13
C PRO A 52 -10.08 1.63 16.74
N ARG A 53 -9.51 0.84 17.65
CA ARG A 53 -8.25 1.20 18.32
C ARG A 53 -7.07 0.71 17.49
N ILE A 54 -6.16 1.62 17.19
CA ILE A 54 -4.86 1.28 16.59
C ILE A 54 -3.98 0.69 17.69
N PRO A 55 -3.44 -0.53 17.52
CA PRO A 55 -2.57 -1.13 18.52
C PRO A 55 -1.19 -0.48 18.53
N ASP A 56 -0.43 -0.73 19.60
CA ASP A 56 0.99 -0.39 19.63
C ASP A 56 1.80 -1.40 18.81
N PHE A 57 2.84 -0.91 18.14
CA PHE A 57 3.70 -1.71 17.27
C PHE A 57 5.14 -1.72 17.78
N ASP A 58 5.80 -2.87 17.64
CA ASP A 58 7.22 -3.01 17.96
C ASP A 58 8.13 -2.32 16.94
N ARG A 59 9.43 -2.38 17.17
CA ARG A 59 10.41 -1.88 16.18
C ARG A 59 10.46 -2.81 14.96
N PRO A 60 10.66 -2.25 13.75
CA PRO A 60 10.84 -3.05 12.55
C PRO A 60 12.10 -3.93 12.68
N ARG A 61 11.97 -5.20 12.26
CA ARG A 61 13.11 -6.10 12.10
C ARG A 61 13.27 -6.53 10.66
N ALA A 62 14.51 -6.56 10.19
CA ALA A 62 14.84 -7.21 8.94
C ALA A 62 14.67 -8.73 9.10
N THR A 63 13.85 -9.34 8.26
CA THR A 63 13.60 -10.79 8.26
C THR A 63 14.33 -11.51 7.14
N GLY A 64 14.70 -10.79 6.08
CA GLY A 64 15.49 -11.30 4.97
C GLY A 64 15.46 -10.34 3.78
N ASN A 65 15.65 -10.87 2.57
CA ASN A 65 15.72 -10.07 1.36
C ASN A 65 14.86 -10.67 0.25
N LEU A 66 14.31 -9.82 -0.61
CA LEU A 66 13.57 -10.27 -1.80
C LEU A 66 14.44 -11.16 -2.70
N PRO A 67 13.82 -12.16 -3.35
CA PRO A 67 14.53 -13.02 -4.29
C PRO A 67 15.01 -12.22 -5.51
N PRO A 68 16.07 -12.67 -6.22
CA PRO A 68 16.69 -11.88 -7.29
C PRO A 68 15.79 -11.50 -8.48
N GLY A 69 14.68 -12.21 -8.70
CA GLY A 69 13.70 -11.92 -9.76
C GLY A 69 12.69 -10.83 -9.41
N LEU A 70 12.61 -10.44 -8.14
CA LEU A 70 11.72 -9.38 -7.67
C LEU A 70 12.57 -8.14 -7.37
N VAL A 71 12.70 -7.27 -8.37
CA VAL A 71 13.62 -6.12 -8.38
C VAL A 71 12.89 -4.79 -8.32
N GLU A 72 11.64 -4.76 -8.76
CA GLU A 72 10.76 -3.59 -8.79
C GLU A 72 9.46 -3.94 -8.06
N ALA A 73 9.58 -4.45 -6.83
CA ALA A 73 8.42 -4.87 -6.03
C ALA A 73 7.48 -3.69 -5.76
N SER A 74 6.23 -3.78 -6.22
CA SER A 74 5.22 -2.73 -6.05
C SER A 74 4.13 -3.13 -5.03
N GLY A 75 3.50 -4.30 -5.21
CA GLY A 75 2.50 -4.83 -4.27
C GLY A 75 2.99 -5.99 -3.39
N ILE A 76 2.36 -6.14 -2.21
CA ILE A 76 2.49 -7.33 -1.34
C ILE A 76 1.17 -7.63 -0.63
N VAL A 77 0.80 -8.91 -0.51
CA VAL A 77 -0.32 -9.34 0.33
C VAL A 77 -0.04 -10.69 1.00
N GLN A 78 -0.51 -10.87 2.24
CA GLN A 78 -0.40 -12.17 2.91
C GLN A 78 -1.40 -13.19 2.33
N SER A 79 -0.94 -14.42 2.17
CA SER A 79 -1.73 -15.56 1.71
C SER A 79 -2.93 -15.87 2.62
N ALA A 80 -4.04 -16.34 2.04
CA ALA A 80 -5.14 -16.91 2.81
C ALA A 80 -4.82 -18.25 3.44
N TRP A 81 -3.87 -18.99 2.87
CA TRP A 81 -3.69 -20.42 3.10
C TRP A 81 -2.50 -20.76 4.00
N ASP A 82 -1.58 -19.80 4.20
CA ASP A 82 -0.33 -20.02 4.91
C ASP A 82 0.15 -18.69 5.52
N ASP A 83 0.22 -18.62 6.86
CA ASP A 83 0.52 -17.39 7.59
C ASP A 83 1.97 -16.89 7.39
N ASP A 84 2.84 -17.72 6.83
CA ASP A 84 4.20 -17.31 6.44
C ASP A 84 4.35 -17.36 4.90
N ARG A 85 3.29 -17.05 4.16
CA ARG A 85 3.33 -16.90 2.70
C ARG A 85 2.81 -15.52 2.30
N PHE A 86 3.54 -14.88 1.40
CA PHE A 86 3.20 -13.58 0.84
C PHE A 86 3.27 -13.65 -0.68
N TRP A 87 2.39 -12.91 -1.34
CA TRP A 87 2.36 -12.75 -2.79
C TRP A 87 2.82 -11.33 -3.14
N LEU A 88 3.73 -11.23 -4.10
CA LEU A 88 4.26 -9.96 -4.61
C LEU A 88 4.32 -10.00 -6.14
N HIS A 89 4.49 -8.86 -6.77
CA HIS A 89 4.81 -8.75 -8.19
C HIS A 89 5.83 -7.64 -8.43
N ASN A 90 6.47 -7.65 -9.59
CA ASN A 90 7.17 -6.46 -10.08
C ASN A 90 6.17 -5.47 -10.70
N ASP A 91 6.55 -4.21 -10.75
CA ASP A 91 5.88 -3.16 -11.54
C ASP A 91 6.08 -3.38 -13.06
N SER A 92 5.79 -2.37 -13.87
CA SER A 92 5.70 -2.31 -15.31
C SER A 92 6.89 -2.92 -16.05
N SER A 93 6.66 -3.30 -17.29
CA SER A 93 7.69 -3.83 -18.21
C SER A 93 8.35 -5.16 -17.76
N HIS A 94 7.86 -5.77 -16.69
CA HIS A 94 8.25 -7.11 -16.24
C HIS A 94 7.26 -8.17 -16.73
N PRO A 95 7.64 -9.45 -16.70
CA PRO A 95 6.67 -10.54 -16.92
C PRO A 95 5.47 -10.44 -15.96
N PRO A 96 4.26 -10.86 -16.39
CA PRO A 96 3.04 -10.86 -15.59
C PRO A 96 3.08 -12.00 -14.55
N GLU A 97 3.95 -11.86 -13.55
CA GLU A 97 4.28 -12.90 -12.59
C GLU A 97 3.98 -12.48 -11.15
N LEU A 98 3.31 -13.37 -10.41
CA LEU A 98 3.19 -13.30 -8.96
C LEU A 98 4.21 -14.22 -8.29
N PHE A 99 4.95 -13.69 -7.34
CA PHE A 99 5.98 -14.38 -6.58
C PHE A 99 5.40 -14.75 -5.21
N ALA A 100 5.28 -16.04 -4.92
CA ALA A 100 5.03 -16.51 -3.56
C ALA A 100 6.35 -16.61 -2.80
N ILE A 101 6.45 -15.94 -1.66
CA ILE A 101 7.64 -15.97 -0.80
C ILE A 101 7.27 -16.27 0.66
N ARG A 102 8.26 -16.71 1.44
CA ARG A 102 8.22 -16.68 2.91
C ARG A 102 8.45 -15.28 3.46
N GLY A 103 8.10 -15.04 4.72
CA GLY A 103 8.40 -13.76 5.39
C GLY A 103 9.90 -13.45 5.53
N ASP A 104 10.78 -14.43 5.30
CA ASP A 104 12.24 -14.25 5.22
C ASP A 104 12.76 -14.04 3.79
N GLY A 105 11.87 -13.98 2.79
CA GLY A 105 12.24 -13.79 1.38
C GLY A 105 12.54 -15.06 0.60
N THR A 106 12.44 -16.25 1.23
CA THR A 106 12.59 -17.52 0.52
C THR A 106 11.51 -17.66 -0.56
N LEU A 107 11.92 -17.79 -1.82
CA LEU A 107 11.01 -18.03 -2.95
C LEU A 107 10.38 -19.42 -2.87
N LEU A 108 9.05 -19.46 -3.01
CA LEU A 108 8.24 -20.69 -2.99
C LEU A 108 7.70 -21.05 -4.37
N SER A 109 7.22 -20.06 -5.11
CA SER A 109 6.54 -20.25 -6.40
C SER A 109 6.60 -18.98 -7.24
N ILE A 110 6.61 -19.16 -8.56
CA ILE A 110 6.31 -18.11 -9.53
C ILE A 110 5.04 -18.53 -10.28
N LEU A 111 4.03 -17.67 -10.24
CA LEU A 111 2.74 -17.84 -10.90
C LEU A 111 2.64 -16.85 -12.06
N THR A 112 2.71 -17.35 -13.29
CA THR A 112 2.57 -16.53 -14.51
C THR A 112 1.11 -16.42 -14.91
N LEU A 113 0.64 -15.19 -15.11
CA LEU A 113 -0.72 -14.89 -15.57
C LEU A 113 -0.74 -14.69 -17.10
N PRO A 114 -1.79 -15.15 -17.80
CA PRO A 114 -1.98 -14.96 -19.25
C PRO A 114 -2.57 -13.58 -19.59
N VAL A 115 -2.04 -12.52 -18.98
CA VAL A 115 -2.37 -11.11 -19.25
C VAL A 115 -1.08 -10.32 -19.44
N ASP A 116 -1.17 -9.07 -19.85
CA ASP A 116 0.01 -8.20 -19.89
C ASP A 116 0.24 -7.55 -18.51
N ASN A 117 1.47 -7.14 -18.23
CA ASN A 117 1.80 -6.25 -17.12
C ASN A 117 2.18 -4.89 -17.70
N ARG A 118 1.17 -4.04 -17.88
CA ARG A 118 1.37 -2.69 -18.42
C ARG A 118 1.96 -1.73 -17.38
N ASP A 119 1.39 -1.74 -16.18
CA ASP A 119 1.65 -0.83 -15.04
C ASP A 119 0.95 -1.45 -13.80
N TRP A 120 1.46 -2.61 -13.36
CA TRP A 120 0.93 -3.30 -12.17
C TRP A 120 1.47 -2.69 -10.90
N GLU A 121 0.60 -2.12 -10.06
CA GLU A 121 1.07 -1.37 -8.89
C GLU A 121 0.79 -2.08 -7.56
N ASP A 122 -0.41 -2.59 -7.34
CA ASP A 122 -0.74 -3.21 -6.04
C ASP A 122 -1.49 -4.53 -6.19
N ILE A 123 -1.42 -5.34 -5.14
CA ILE A 123 -2.08 -6.63 -5.03
C ILE A 123 -2.85 -6.73 -3.73
N SER A 124 -4.09 -7.17 -3.83
CA SER A 124 -4.97 -7.37 -2.69
C SER A 124 -5.48 -8.81 -2.65
N ARG A 125 -6.12 -9.17 -1.54
CA ARG A 125 -6.72 -10.48 -1.33
C ARG A 125 -8.14 -10.31 -0.82
N GLY A 126 -9.07 -11.00 -1.44
CA GLY A 126 -10.48 -10.93 -1.07
C GLY A 126 -11.24 -12.23 -1.32
N PRO A 127 -12.57 -12.21 -1.13
CA PRO A 127 -13.44 -13.29 -1.56
C PRO A 127 -13.34 -13.53 -3.07
N CYS A 128 -13.63 -14.75 -3.51
CA CYS A 128 -13.81 -15.04 -4.94
C CYS A 128 -15.27 -14.85 -5.40
N ASP A 129 -16.20 -14.90 -4.46
CA ASP A 129 -17.65 -14.73 -4.64
C ASP A 129 -18.23 -14.23 -3.29
N GLU A 130 -19.38 -13.54 -3.30
CA GLU A 130 -20.02 -12.91 -2.13
C GLU A 130 -20.39 -13.93 -1.03
N ASN A 131 -20.40 -15.23 -1.34
CA ASN A 131 -20.82 -16.29 -0.42
C ASN A 131 -19.85 -17.49 -0.38
N ASP A 132 -18.59 -17.28 -0.79
CA ASP A 132 -17.58 -18.34 -0.86
C ASP A 132 -16.46 -18.17 0.17
N ASP A 133 -16.67 -18.76 1.35
CA ASP A 133 -15.65 -18.81 2.39
C ASP A 133 -14.55 -19.85 2.12
N GLN A 134 -14.76 -20.77 1.17
CA GLN A 134 -13.83 -21.86 0.91
C GLN A 134 -12.71 -21.45 -0.03
N HIS A 135 -12.89 -20.37 -0.78
CA HIS A 135 -11.90 -19.86 -1.71
C HIS A 135 -11.53 -18.42 -1.37
N ARG A 136 -10.32 -18.06 -1.77
CA ARG A 136 -9.79 -16.70 -1.67
C ARG A 136 -9.09 -16.40 -2.97
N CYS A 137 -9.22 -15.15 -3.38
CA CYS A 137 -8.71 -14.68 -4.65
C CYS A 137 -7.68 -13.58 -4.39
N LEU A 138 -6.68 -13.54 -5.26
CA LEU A 138 -5.77 -12.41 -5.39
C LEU A 138 -6.32 -11.48 -6.45
N TYR A 139 -6.23 -10.18 -6.20
CA TYR A 139 -6.66 -9.10 -7.07
C TYR A 139 -5.42 -8.28 -7.41
N VAL A 140 -5.01 -8.29 -8.66
CA VAL A 140 -3.81 -7.59 -9.15
C VAL A 140 -4.24 -6.34 -9.90
N GLY A 141 -3.78 -5.18 -9.48
CA GLY A 141 -4.15 -3.90 -10.07
C GLY A 141 -3.22 -3.49 -11.20
N GLU A 142 -3.69 -3.54 -12.45
CA GLU A 142 -3.10 -2.82 -13.58
C GLU A 142 -3.63 -1.38 -13.59
N ILE A 143 -3.24 -0.63 -12.56
CA ILE A 143 -3.83 0.64 -12.15
C ILE A 143 -2.90 1.85 -12.27
N GLY A 144 -1.61 1.61 -12.54
CA GLY A 144 -0.63 2.65 -12.80
C GLY A 144 -0.91 3.38 -14.11
N ASP A 145 -0.62 4.68 -14.09
CA ASP A 145 -0.57 5.53 -15.28
C ASP A 145 0.18 6.83 -14.98
N ASN A 146 1.49 6.73 -14.77
CA ASN A 146 2.38 7.85 -14.44
C ASN A 146 2.21 9.09 -15.37
N ASN A 147 1.73 8.88 -16.60
CA ASN A 147 1.53 9.94 -17.60
C ASN A 147 0.05 10.31 -17.85
N ALA A 148 -0.89 9.75 -17.10
CA ALA A 148 -2.34 9.94 -17.24
C ALA A 148 -2.82 9.84 -18.71
N ARG A 149 -2.38 8.79 -19.42
CA ARG A 149 -2.62 8.58 -20.86
C ARG A 149 -3.58 7.43 -21.18
N TYR A 150 -3.82 6.50 -20.27
CA TYR A 150 -4.62 5.31 -20.50
C TYR A 150 -6.09 5.60 -20.21
N PRO A 151 -7.02 5.31 -21.14
CA PRO A 151 -8.43 5.62 -20.95
C PRO A 151 -9.09 4.76 -19.87
N SER A 152 -8.50 3.61 -19.55
CA SER A 152 -8.99 2.65 -18.57
C SER A 152 -7.83 1.95 -17.87
N ILE A 153 -8.11 1.49 -16.65
CA ILE A 153 -7.28 0.59 -15.85
C ILE A 153 -7.92 -0.79 -15.81
N ALA A 154 -7.23 -1.79 -15.27
CA ALA A 154 -7.79 -3.11 -15.06
C ALA A 154 -7.46 -3.67 -13.67
N VAL A 155 -8.30 -4.59 -13.19
CA VAL A 155 -8.01 -5.44 -12.03
C VAL A 155 -8.22 -6.89 -12.46
N HIS A 156 -7.18 -7.70 -12.27
CA HIS A 156 -7.20 -9.13 -12.57
C HIS A 156 -7.45 -9.92 -11.28
N ARG A 157 -8.47 -10.77 -11.28
CA ARG A 157 -8.79 -11.65 -10.16
C ARG A 157 -8.44 -13.08 -10.52
N ILE A 158 -7.62 -13.70 -9.69
CA ILE A 158 -7.25 -15.11 -9.80
C ILE A 158 -7.47 -15.83 -8.48
N ARG A 159 -7.85 -17.10 -8.55
CA ARG A 159 -8.01 -17.92 -7.35
C ARG A 159 -6.64 -18.24 -6.76
N GLU A 160 -6.48 -17.96 -5.47
CA GLU A 160 -5.21 -18.19 -4.79
C GLU A 160 -4.89 -19.70 -4.70
N PRO A 161 -3.76 -20.17 -5.25
CA PRO A 161 -3.37 -21.57 -5.16
C PRO A 161 -3.08 -21.99 -3.71
N ARG A 162 -3.75 -23.05 -3.25
CA ARG A 162 -3.48 -23.64 -1.93
C ARG A 162 -2.13 -24.36 -1.92
N GLU A 163 -1.91 -25.20 -2.91
CA GLU A 163 -0.68 -25.92 -3.13
C GLU A 163 0.18 -25.17 -4.15
N LEU A 164 1.48 -25.07 -3.87
CA LEU A 164 2.43 -24.39 -4.73
C LEU A 164 3.27 -25.41 -5.48
N LEU A 165 3.44 -25.16 -6.77
CA LEU A 165 4.54 -25.70 -7.58
C LEU A 165 5.62 -24.61 -7.72
N PRO A 166 6.90 -24.95 -7.95
CA PRO A 166 7.94 -23.93 -8.13
C PRO A 166 7.60 -22.92 -9.23
N GLU A 167 6.97 -23.38 -10.31
CA GLU A 167 6.47 -22.57 -11.42
C GLU A 167 5.07 -23.07 -11.79
N LEU A 168 4.15 -22.15 -12.04
CA LEU A 168 2.79 -22.43 -12.49
C LEU A 168 2.37 -21.35 -13.51
N THR A 169 1.78 -21.76 -14.62
CA THR A 169 1.22 -20.82 -15.62
C THR A 169 -0.28 -21.02 -15.68
N LEU A 170 -1.02 -19.95 -15.39
CA LEU A 170 -2.48 -19.95 -15.47
C LEU A 170 -2.95 -19.93 -16.93
N GLN A 171 -4.15 -20.46 -17.17
CA GLN A 171 -4.84 -20.36 -18.45
C GLN A 171 -5.78 -19.14 -18.44
N PRO A 172 -6.15 -18.59 -19.61
CA PRO A 172 -7.02 -17.42 -19.67
C PRO A 172 -8.33 -17.57 -18.89
N GLU A 173 -8.91 -18.77 -18.85
CA GLU A 173 -10.10 -19.09 -18.06
C GLU A 173 -9.91 -19.07 -16.54
N ASP A 174 -8.67 -19.05 -16.04
CA ASP A 174 -8.35 -18.94 -14.62
C ASP A 174 -8.27 -17.48 -14.14
N VAL A 175 -8.43 -16.51 -15.05
CA VAL A 175 -8.30 -15.07 -14.79
C VAL A 175 -9.58 -14.33 -15.18
N ASP A 176 -10.26 -13.80 -14.18
CA ASP A 176 -11.32 -12.82 -14.38
C ASP A 176 -10.69 -11.42 -14.47
N THR A 177 -11.08 -10.61 -15.46
CA THR A 177 -10.59 -9.23 -15.57
C THR A 177 -11.75 -8.26 -15.55
N MET A 178 -11.58 -7.18 -14.78
CA MET A 178 -12.48 -6.03 -14.77
C MET A 178 -11.72 -4.80 -15.25
N HIS A 179 -12.25 -4.16 -16.28
CA HIS A 179 -11.81 -2.88 -16.81
C HIS A 179 -12.62 -1.74 -16.20
N LEU A 180 -11.93 -0.67 -15.84
CA LEU A 180 -12.47 0.46 -15.09
C LEU A 180 -12.02 1.77 -15.73
N ASP A 181 -12.84 2.81 -15.70
CA ASP A 181 -12.46 4.15 -16.13
C ASP A 181 -12.76 5.22 -15.08
N TYR A 182 -11.95 6.27 -15.09
CA TYR A 182 -12.16 7.44 -14.26
C TYR A 182 -13.03 8.42 -15.04
N LEU A 183 -14.21 8.76 -14.50
CA LEU A 183 -15.17 9.68 -15.15
C LEU A 183 -14.56 11.06 -15.48
N GLU A 184 -13.61 11.52 -14.69
CA GLU A 184 -12.91 12.79 -14.85
C GLU A 184 -11.58 12.66 -15.62
N GLY A 185 -11.39 11.55 -16.34
CA GLY A 185 -10.19 11.25 -17.11
C GLY A 185 -9.11 10.52 -16.32
N PRO A 186 -8.04 10.10 -17.00
CA PRO A 186 -7.05 9.17 -16.46
C PRO A 186 -6.41 9.64 -15.14
N ARG A 187 -6.06 8.69 -14.29
CA ARG A 187 -5.37 8.90 -13.01
C ARG A 187 -4.28 7.84 -12.87
N ASP A 188 -3.18 8.25 -12.25
CA ASP A 188 -2.16 7.36 -11.73
C ASP A 188 -2.61 6.84 -10.36
N ALA A 189 -2.67 5.53 -10.18
CA ALA A 189 -3.08 4.92 -8.92
C ALA A 189 -2.14 3.79 -8.54
N GLU A 190 -1.94 3.63 -7.24
CA GLU A 190 -0.83 2.84 -6.68
C GLU A 190 -1.26 1.94 -5.53
N ALA A 191 -2.52 2.03 -5.11
CA ALA A 191 -2.99 1.21 -4.01
C ALA A 191 -4.37 0.63 -4.34
N LEU A 192 -4.50 -0.66 -4.06
CA LEU A 192 -5.69 -1.45 -4.29
C LEU A 192 -6.08 -2.19 -3.01
N VAL A 193 -7.30 -1.97 -2.56
CA VAL A 193 -7.92 -2.72 -1.46
C VAL A 193 -9.20 -3.38 -1.97
N VAL A 194 -9.47 -4.58 -1.49
CA VAL A 194 -10.73 -5.31 -1.73
C VAL A 194 -11.39 -5.62 -0.40
N ASP A 195 -12.66 -5.26 -0.27
CA ASP A 195 -13.44 -5.57 0.94
C ASP A 195 -14.15 -6.93 0.89
N ASP A 196 -14.86 -7.25 1.97
CA ASP A 196 -15.56 -8.52 2.13
C ASP A 196 -16.75 -8.69 1.16
N ASP A 197 -17.20 -7.62 0.51
CA ASP A 197 -18.27 -7.62 -0.51
C ASP A 197 -17.70 -7.60 -1.95
N MET A 198 -16.39 -7.91 -2.11
CA MET A 198 -15.65 -7.81 -3.37
C MET A 198 -15.70 -6.42 -4.01
N ARG A 199 -15.82 -5.37 -3.21
CA ARG A 199 -15.72 -4.01 -3.71
C ARG A 199 -14.26 -3.58 -3.75
N LEU A 200 -13.88 -2.99 -4.87
CA LEU A 200 -12.56 -2.42 -5.09
C LEU A 200 -12.50 -1.02 -4.48
N TRP A 201 -11.36 -0.69 -3.90
CA TRP A 201 -11.02 0.60 -3.34
C TRP A 201 -9.64 0.99 -3.85
N ILE A 202 -9.58 2.04 -4.65
CA ILE A 202 -8.39 2.44 -5.40
C ILE A 202 -7.96 3.83 -4.92
N LEU A 203 -6.70 3.98 -4.52
CA LEU A 203 -6.14 5.27 -4.14
C LEU A 203 -5.16 5.77 -5.20
N THR A 204 -5.37 7.02 -5.63
CA THR A 204 -4.49 7.65 -6.62
C THR A 204 -3.19 8.16 -6.01
N LYS A 205 -2.12 8.15 -6.80
CA LYS A 205 -0.87 8.85 -6.51
C LYS A 205 -0.87 10.19 -7.21
N ARG A 206 -0.82 11.26 -6.42
CA ARG A 206 -0.72 12.62 -6.96
C ARG A 206 0.46 13.38 -6.34
N PRO A 207 1.13 14.23 -7.14
CA PRO A 207 2.07 15.20 -6.60
C PRO A 207 1.43 16.11 -5.54
N ALA A 208 2.27 16.74 -4.73
CA ALA A 208 1.87 17.63 -3.64
C ALA A 208 1.04 16.95 -2.52
N GLY A 209 1.08 15.61 -2.44
CA GLY A 209 0.46 14.84 -1.38
C GLY A 209 -1.07 14.86 -1.44
N GLN A 210 -1.67 14.91 -2.63
CA GLN A 210 -3.10 14.64 -2.78
C GLN A 210 -3.32 13.16 -3.12
N THR A 211 -4.43 12.61 -2.66
CA THR A 211 -4.89 11.28 -3.07
C THR A 211 -6.41 11.29 -3.17
N GLU A 212 -6.94 10.61 -4.17
CA GLU A 212 -8.37 10.43 -4.42
C GLU A 212 -8.71 8.97 -4.12
N LEU A 213 -9.78 8.73 -3.36
CA LEU A 213 -10.36 7.42 -3.13
C LEU A 213 -11.49 7.18 -4.12
N HIS A 214 -11.34 6.11 -4.91
CA HIS A 214 -12.30 5.65 -5.90
C HIS A 214 -12.76 4.23 -5.57
N THR A 215 -13.94 3.85 -6.06
CA THR A 215 -14.49 2.53 -5.77
C THR A 215 -15.43 2.00 -6.85
N ALA A 216 -15.52 0.67 -6.96
CA ALA A 216 -16.47 -0.04 -7.80
C ALA A 216 -16.71 -1.46 -7.26
N PRO A 217 -17.90 -2.07 -7.42
CA PRO A 217 -18.06 -3.51 -7.18
C PRO A 217 -17.24 -4.30 -8.22
N PHE A 218 -16.55 -5.36 -7.82
CA PHE A 218 -15.82 -6.19 -8.78
C PHE A 218 -16.80 -7.00 -9.64
N ILE A 219 -16.88 -6.67 -10.93
CA ILE A 219 -17.72 -7.36 -11.91
C ILE A 219 -16.89 -7.48 -13.20
N PRO A 220 -16.45 -8.69 -13.58
CA PRO A 220 -15.70 -8.89 -14.82
C PRO A 220 -16.50 -8.39 -16.04
N ASN A 221 -15.82 -7.73 -16.95
CA ASN A 221 -16.41 -7.09 -18.13
C ASN A 221 -15.45 -7.14 -19.33
N ASP A 222 -15.94 -6.68 -20.48
CA ASP A 222 -15.13 -6.49 -21.69
C ASP A 222 -14.45 -5.11 -21.64
N GLU A 223 -13.21 -5.01 -22.13
CA GLU A 223 -12.45 -3.75 -22.22
C GLU A 223 -13.20 -2.67 -23.01
N ALA A 224 -14.04 -3.04 -23.97
CA ALA A 224 -14.84 -2.10 -24.75
C ALA A 224 -15.94 -1.39 -23.93
N GLU A 225 -16.29 -1.91 -22.75
CA GLU A 225 -17.32 -1.39 -21.86
C GLU A 225 -16.79 -1.28 -20.41
N PRO A 226 -15.78 -0.40 -20.15
CA PRO A 226 -15.21 -0.24 -18.83
C PRO A 226 -16.27 0.29 -17.85
N TRP A 227 -16.13 -0.12 -16.59
CA TRP A 227 -17.04 0.29 -15.54
C TRP A 227 -16.59 1.64 -14.93
N PRO A 228 -17.49 2.62 -14.77
CA PRO A 228 -17.12 3.91 -14.21
C PRO A 228 -16.82 3.81 -12.73
N LEU A 229 -15.60 4.23 -12.35
CA LEU A 229 -15.21 4.40 -10.96
C LEU A 229 -16.03 5.50 -10.29
N GLU A 230 -16.53 5.18 -9.11
CA GLU A 230 -17.18 6.15 -8.24
C GLU A 230 -16.12 6.89 -7.43
N PHE A 231 -16.03 8.21 -7.62
CA PHE A 231 -15.27 9.08 -6.72
C PHE A 231 -15.96 9.15 -5.35
N VAL A 232 -15.21 8.84 -4.29
CA VAL A 232 -15.72 8.88 -2.92
C VAL A 232 -15.33 10.19 -2.26
N ARG A 233 -14.03 10.49 -2.25
CA ARG A 233 -13.45 11.67 -1.61
C ARG A 233 -11.98 11.84 -1.99
N ASP A 234 -11.43 13.00 -1.66
CA ASP A 234 -10.00 13.28 -1.65
C ASP A 234 -9.45 13.38 -0.21
N PHE A 235 -8.13 13.27 -0.10
CA PHE A 235 -7.38 13.47 1.14
C PHE A 235 -6.04 14.14 0.86
N SER A 236 -5.67 15.10 1.71
CA SER A 236 -4.38 15.78 1.63
C SER A 236 -3.41 15.22 2.67
N LEU A 237 -2.40 14.49 2.20
CA LEU A 237 -1.26 14.05 3.00
C LEU A 237 -0.52 15.23 3.64
N ALA A 238 -0.60 16.44 3.07
CA ALA A 238 0.03 17.64 3.66
C ALA A 238 -0.48 17.97 5.08
N GLU A 239 -1.69 17.51 5.43
CA GLU A 239 -2.26 17.68 6.77
C GLU A 239 -1.55 16.81 7.83
N LEU A 240 -0.74 15.83 7.41
CA LEU A 240 0.02 14.94 8.27
C LEU A 240 1.33 15.56 8.81
N GLY A 241 1.58 16.83 8.49
CA GLY A 241 2.68 17.62 9.02
C GLY A 241 3.91 17.74 8.11
N PRO A 242 5.05 18.23 8.64
CA PRO A 242 6.20 18.59 7.83
C PRO A 242 6.70 17.45 6.93
N GLY A 243 6.97 17.79 5.66
CA GLY A 243 7.47 16.87 4.64
C GLY A 243 6.42 15.94 4.03
N ALA A 244 5.19 15.88 4.56
CA ALA A 244 4.16 14.97 4.05
C ALA A 244 3.57 15.39 2.69
N ALA A 245 3.67 16.67 2.32
CA ALA A 245 3.30 17.14 0.98
C ALA A 245 4.22 16.63 -0.15
N ALA A 246 5.39 16.08 0.20
CA ALA A 246 6.30 15.43 -0.75
C ALA A 246 6.13 13.90 -0.76
N ASP A 247 5.27 13.37 0.12
CA ASP A 247 4.93 11.96 0.15
C ASP A 247 3.88 11.64 -0.90
N MET A 248 3.81 10.37 -1.30
CA MET A 248 2.82 9.84 -2.23
C MET A 248 2.42 8.45 -1.78
N VAL A 249 1.17 8.06 -2.05
CA VAL A 249 0.67 6.70 -1.81
C VAL A 249 1.39 5.73 -2.74
N THR A 250 1.76 4.56 -2.22
CA THR A 250 2.42 3.48 -2.98
C THR A 250 1.81 2.10 -2.77
N ALA A 251 1.05 1.89 -1.67
CA ALA A 251 0.33 0.65 -1.42
C ALA A 251 -0.67 0.85 -0.27
N ALA A 252 -1.67 -0.02 -0.18
CA ALA A 252 -2.54 -0.09 0.99
C ALA A 252 -3.00 -1.52 1.27
N ASP A 253 -3.29 -1.82 2.53
CA ASP A 253 -3.92 -3.09 2.89
C ASP A 253 -5.00 -2.90 3.97
N TRP A 254 -5.99 -3.78 3.96
CA TRP A 254 -7.21 -3.68 4.75
C TRP A 254 -7.37 -4.87 5.70
N ASP A 255 -7.50 -4.56 6.98
CA ASP A 255 -7.87 -5.53 8.01
C ASP A 255 -9.33 -5.31 8.41
N SER A 256 -10.24 -6.08 7.82
CA SER A 256 -11.68 -6.00 8.07
C SER A 256 -12.08 -6.42 9.49
N GLU A 257 -11.29 -7.28 10.14
CA GLU A 257 -11.56 -7.74 11.51
C GLU A 257 -11.23 -6.64 12.52
N ARG A 258 -10.09 -5.95 12.34
CA ARG A 258 -9.66 -4.85 13.20
C ARG A 258 -10.24 -3.51 12.79
N SER A 259 -10.84 -3.43 11.60
CA SER A 259 -11.37 -2.21 10.99
C SER A 259 -10.30 -1.13 10.82
N LEU A 260 -9.13 -1.56 10.32
CA LEU A 260 -7.94 -0.73 10.14
C LEU A 260 -7.43 -0.83 8.70
N LEU A 261 -7.13 0.31 8.09
CA LEU A 261 -6.38 0.36 6.82
C LEU A 261 -4.95 0.80 7.11
N ILE A 262 -3.97 0.10 6.54
CA ILE A 262 -2.58 0.54 6.52
C ILE A 262 -2.27 1.13 5.15
N LEU A 263 -1.58 2.27 5.13
CA LEU A 263 -1.21 3.01 3.93
C LEU A 263 0.30 3.16 3.90
N ARG A 264 0.95 2.65 2.85
CA ARG A 264 2.34 2.98 2.55
C ARG A 264 2.37 4.27 1.76
N LEU A 265 3.23 5.17 2.24
CA LEU A 265 3.72 6.30 1.47
C LEU A 265 5.21 6.11 1.23
N TYR A 266 5.84 6.80 0.28
CA TYR A 266 7.30 6.68 0.06
C TYR A 266 8.15 6.77 1.34
N SER A 267 7.89 7.75 2.22
CA SER A 267 8.74 8.04 3.37
C SER A 267 8.25 7.47 4.71
N ARG A 268 7.00 6.97 4.78
CA ARG A 268 6.37 6.51 6.03
C ARG A 268 5.19 5.57 5.78
N ALA A 269 4.73 4.90 6.84
CA ALA A 269 3.45 4.20 6.85
C ALA A 269 2.50 4.83 7.88
N LEU A 270 1.20 4.71 7.61
CA LEU A 270 0.12 5.22 8.45
C LEU A 270 -0.94 4.14 8.63
N VAL A 271 -1.52 4.04 9.82
CA VAL A 271 -2.71 3.24 10.07
C VAL A 271 -3.89 4.16 10.31
N PHE A 272 -4.98 3.94 9.58
CA PHE A 272 -6.23 4.67 9.69
C PHE A 272 -7.30 3.76 10.30
N PRO A 273 -7.99 4.20 11.37
CA PRO A 273 -9.20 3.52 11.82
C PRO A 273 -10.33 3.84 10.87
N VAL A 274 -11.07 2.80 10.46
CA VAL A 274 -12.20 2.92 9.53
C VAL A 274 -13.49 2.71 10.33
N PRO A 275 -14.31 3.75 10.54
CA PRO A 275 -15.57 3.63 11.28
C PRO A 275 -16.52 2.60 10.65
N ASP A 276 -17.21 1.82 11.49
CA ASP A 276 -18.24 0.85 11.08
C ASP A 276 -17.82 -0.18 10.03
N ARG A 277 -16.50 -0.35 9.80
CA ARG A 277 -15.92 -1.13 8.68
C ARG A 277 -16.33 -0.62 7.30
N ASP A 278 -16.78 0.63 7.21
CA ASP A 278 -17.18 1.26 5.95
C ASP A 278 -16.01 2.07 5.38
N LEU A 279 -15.35 1.52 4.35
CA LEU A 279 -14.23 2.18 3.68
C LEU A 279 -14.61 3.50 3.00
N ARG A 280 -15.91 3.80 2.79
CA ARG A 280 -16.35 5.15 2.40
C ARG A 280 -15.93 6.22 3.42
N ARG A 281 -15.80 5.80 4.67
CA ARG A 281 -15.44 6.64 5.83
C ARG A 281 -13.92 6.67 6.07
N LEU A 282 -13.11 6.05 5.20
CA LEU A 282 -11.65 6.18 5.25
C LEU A 282 -11.26 7.67 5.23
N PHE A 283 -10.30 8.07 6.06
CA PHE A 283 -9.88 9.46 6.30
C PHE A 283 -10.88 10.37 7.04
N GLU A 284 -11.97 9.86 7.61
CA GLU A 284 -12.78 10.63 8.57
C GLU A 284 -12.08 10.76 9.94
N LEU A 285 -11.29 9.75 10.29
CA LEU A 285 -10.46 9.74 11.49
C LEU A 285 -8.98 9.95 11.12
N PRO A 286 -8.19 10.59 12.01
CA PRO A 286 -6.78 10.82 11.74
C PRO A 286 -5.99 9.51 11.70
N GLY A 287 -5.06 9.43 10.74
CA GLY A 287 -4.10 8.34 10.66
C GLY A 287 -2.99 8.49 11.70
N THR A 288 -2.51 7.35 12.20
CA THR A 288 -1.36 7.29 13.11
C THR A 288 -0.14 6.78 12.36
N ARG A 289 0.97 7.51 12.45
CA ARG A 289 2.24 7.05 11.88
C ARG A 289 2.72 5.81 12.62
N VAL A 290 3.08 4.78 11.87
CA VAL A 290 3.61 3.53 12.42
C VAL A 290 5.10 3.34 12.06
N PRO A 291 5.86 2.54 12.82
CA PRO A 291 7.27 2.30 12.56
C PRO A 291 7.53 1.68 11.18
N THR A 292 8.59 2.11 10.49
CA THR A 292 9.07 1.46 9.26
C THR A 292 10.57 1.24 9.34
N GLY A 293 11.06 0.23 8.64
CA GLY A 293 12.48 0.04 8.35
C GLY A 293 13.11 1.27 7.70
N MET A 294 14.45 1.32 7.67
CA MET A 294 15.17 2.37 6.96
C MET A 294 15.16 2.06 5.47
N GLU A 295 14.40 2.84 4.72
CA GLU A 295 14.20 2.71 3.28
C GLU A 295 14.30 4.10 2.64
N ILE A 296 14.74 4.16 1.38
CA ILE A 296 14.80 5.43 0.63
C ILE A 296 13.41 5.77 0.08
N GLN A 297 12.75 4.76 -0.51
CA GLN A 297 11.46 4.84 -1.16
C GLN A 297 10.76 3.49 -0.91
N GLY A 298 9.77 3.45 -0.02
CA GLY A 298 9.03 2.22 0.21
C GLY A 298 7.86 2.09 -0.72
N GLU A 299 7.56 0.85 -1.12
CA GLU A 299 6.56 0.57 -2.14
C GLU A 299 5.42 -0.24 -1.54
N ALA A 300 5.72 -1.45 -1.09
CA ALA A 300 4.71 -2.42 -0.71
C ALA A 300 4.50 -2.51 0.82
N ILE A 301 3.26 -2.72 1.28
CA ILE A 301 2.91 -3.02 2.67
C ILE A 301 1.73 -3.98 2.76
N ALA A 302 1.75 -4.91 3.71
CA ALA A 302 0.63 -5.81 4.00
C ALA A 302 0.48 -6.05 5.49
N TRP A 303 -0.76 -6.15 5.95
CA TRP A 303 -1.08 -6.71 7.25
C TRP A 303 -0.66 -8.17 7.32
N THR A 304 -0.23 -8.59 8.51
CA THR A 304 -0.11 -10.00 8.87
C THR A 304 -1.28 -10.39 9.77
N ARG A 305 -1.76 -11.64 9.67
CA ARG A 305 -2.94 -12.14 10.39
C ARG A 305 -2.84 -11.98 11.92
N ASP A 306 -1.62 -12.02 12.44
CA ASP A 306 -1.31 -11.75 13.86
C ASP A 306 -1.54 -10.27 14.27
N GLY A 307 -1.80 -9.37 13.32
CA GLY A 307 -2.08 -7.95 13.50
C GLY A 307 -0.84 -7.06 13.34
N GLY A 308 0.33 -7.64 13.09
CA GLY A 308 1.51 -6.90 12.64
C GLY A 308 1.42 -6.54 11.15
N TYR A 309 2.54 -6.12 10.57
CA TYR A 309 2.63 -5.90 9.12
C TYR A 309 4.04 -6.21 8.60
N ILE A 310 4.10 -6.48 7.31
CA ILE A 310 5.35 -6.62 6.54
C ILE A 310 5.39 -5.51 5.49
N HIS A 311 6.57 -4.97 5.24
CA HIS A 311 6.76 -3.98 4.18
C HIS A 311 8.12 -4.14 3.51
N VAL A 312 8.23 -3.59 2.30
CA VAL A 312 9.46 -3.64 1.52
C VAL A 312 9.55 -2.44 0.58
N ALA A 313 10.78 -2.03 0.31
CA ALA A 313 11.11 -1.04 -0.70
C ALA A 313 11.39 -1.69 -2.06
N GLU A 314 11.37 -0.87 -3.09
CA GLU A 314 11.89 -1.23 -4.40
C GLU A 314 13.40 -1.53 -4.37
N GLY A 315 13.85 -2.31 -5.35
CA GLY A 315 15.26 -2.53 -5.62
C GLY A 315 15.77 -3.95 -5.43
N ARG A 316 16.94 -4.20 -6.03
CA ARG A 316 17.59 -5.52 -6.02
C ARG A 316 17.91 -5.96 -4.59
N SER A 317 17.41 -7.14 -4.23
CA SER A 317 17.60 -7.72 -2.89
C SER A 317 17.13 -6.77 -1.78
N ALA A 318 16.03 -6.04 -2.01
CA ALA A 318 15.44 -5.18 -0.99
C ALA A 318 15.15 -5.97 0.29
N THR A 319 15.26 -5.28 1.43
CA THR A 319 15.09 -5.91 2.75
C THR A 319 13.61 -6.03 3.06
N LEU A 320 13.16 -7.23 3.45
CA LEU A 320 11.85 -7.43 4.04
C LEU A 320 11.89 -7.02 5.50
N TRP A 321 10.96 -6.14 5.88
CA TRP A 321 10.81 -5.68 7.25
C TRP A 321 9.51 -6.17 7.84
N LYS A 322 9.57 -6.87 8.98
CA LYS A 322 8.38 -7.23 9.76
C LYS A 322 8.29 -6.36 11.01
N VAL A 323 7.07 -5.91 11.32
CA VAL A 323 6.69 -5.22 12.54
C VAL A 323 5.59 -6.03 13.21
N ASP A 324 5.81 -6.47 14.45
CA ASP A 324 4.78 -7.17 15.23
C ASP A 324 4.00 -6.17 16.08
N LEU A 325 2.87 -6.64 16.64
CA LEU A 325 2.22 -5.96 17.75
C LEU A 325 3.15 -5.91 18.96
N ALA A 326 3.22 -4.74 19.62
CA ALA A 326 3.94 -4.61 20.87
C ALA A 326 3.28 -5.48 21.95
N THR A 327 4.05 -6.30 22.65
CA THR A 327 3.53 -6.98 23.84
C THR A 327 3.27 -5.94 24.92
N ALA A 328 2.09 -6.01 25.56
CA ALA A 328 1.79 -5.18 26.72
C ALA A 328 2.92 -5.32 27.76
N PRO A 329 3.42 -4.21 28.33
CA PRO A 329 4.60 -4.18 29.19
C PRO A 329 4.45 -4.97 30.50
#